data_AF-A0A5M3WUF0-F1
#
_entry.id   AF-A0A5M3WUF0-F1
#
_cell.length_a   1.000
_cell.length_b   1.000
_cell.length_c   1.000
_cell.angle_alpha   90.00
_cell.angle_beta   90.00
_cell.angle_gamma   90.00
#
_symmetry.space_group_name_H-M   'P 1'
#
loop_
_entity.id
_entity.type
_entity.pdbx_description
1 polymer ?
#
loop_
_entity_poly.entity_id
_entity_poly.type
_entity_poly.pdbx_seq_one_letter_code
_entity_poly.pdbx_strand_id
1 'polypeptide(L)'
;MEAFKSWFFLDDAIVCLGAGIASEDGVPVETIVDNRRTETSLTRGENWAYLEGHGGYVVPGEVRTLQEKRTHGQVSRSYATLWLDHGVDPTSAGYFYMLLPGASAEETQARAADLAWVDVLANTARQQAVRIPSLGITAANFWNEGTAGPLTASAPCAVLARENPDGTATVSVSDPRRDLTELTVTWHRPTTKILQSHPLVTNATPGRQLTLTFGDLSHQHGTSITVTISA
;
A
#
# COMPACT_ATOMS: atom_id res chain seq x y z
N MET A 1 -16.88 6.41 12.51
CA MET A 1 -15.68 6.47 11.64
C MET A 1 -15.58 5.29 10.67
N GLU A 2 -15.28 5.56 9.39
CA GLU A 2 -14.97 4.59 8.32
C GLU A 2 -13.71 5.04 7.56
N ALA A 3 -12.90 4.11 7.06
CA ALA A 3 -11.71 4.41 6.26
C ALA A 3 -11.21 3.18 5.48
N PHE A 4 -10.54 3.43 4.36
CA PHE A 4 -9.87 2.41 3.55
C PHE A 4 -8.36 2.58 3.65
N LYS A 5 -7.66 1.56 4.13
CA LYS A 5 -6.23 1.61 4.46
C LYS A 5 -5.48 0.48 3.76
N SER A 6 -4.41 0.82 3.06
CA SER A 6 -3.55 -0.14 2.36
C SER A 6 -2.09 0.05 2.74
N TRP A 7 -1.37 -1.07 2.77
CA TRP A 7 0.08 -1.12 2.99
C TRP A 7 0.72 -1.97 1.90
N PHE A 8 1.69 -1.40 1.19
CA PHE A 8 2.47 -2.09 0.16
C PHE A 8 3.89 -2.28 0.69
N PHE A 9 4.22 -3.52 1.02
CA PHE A 9 5.53 -3.91 1.54
C PHE A 9 6.48 -4.15 0.38
N LEU A 10 7.62 -3.48 0.40
CA LEU A 10 8.61 -3.47 -0.67
C LEU A 10 9.97 -3.95 -0.11
N ASP A 11 11.04 -3.72 -0.85
CA ASP A 11 12.40 -4.12 -0.48
C ASP A 11 12.95 -3.34 0.72
N ASP A 12 12.79 -2.01 0.71
CA ASP A 12 13.34 -1.13 1.77
C ASP A 12 12.30 -0.16 2.38
N ALA A 13 11.05 -0.25 1.92
CA ALA A 13 10.01 0.70 2.29
C ALA A 13 8.65 0.05 2.42
N ILE A 14 7.76 0.74 3.12
CA ILE A 14 6.33 0.44 3.15
C ILE A 14 5.58 1.67 2.69
N VAL A 15 4.84 1.56 1.59
CA VAL A 15 3.94 2.62 1.12
C VAL A 15 2.59 2.45 1.81
N CYS A 16 2.11 3.51 2.46
CA CYS A 16 0.89 3.52 3.23
C CYS A 16 -0.12 4.47 2.57
N LEU A 17 -1.26 3.93 2.14
CA LEU A 17 -2.37 4.69 1.57
C LEU A 17 -3.58 4.71 2.51
N GLY A 18 -4.27 5.83 2.52
CA GLY A 18 -5.53 6.04 3.20
C GLY A 18 -6.47 6.85 2.33
N ALA A 19 -7.73 6.44 2.24
CA ALA A 19 -8.77 7.16 1.51
C ALA A 19 -10.15 6.92 2.12
N GLY A 20 -11.11 7.77 1.76
CA GLY A 20 -12.49 7.68 2.25
C GLY A 20 -12.58 7.78 3.76
N ILE A 21 -11.66 8.51 4.41
CA ILE A 21 -11.67 8.69 5.85
C ILE A 21 -12.83 9.61 6.18
N ALA A 22 -13.84 9.06 6.86
CA ALA A 22 -15.08 9.75 7.19
C ALA A 22 -15.49 9.54 8.66
N SER A 23 -16.00 10.59 9.30
CA SER A 23 -16.58 10.51 10.64
C SER A 23 -17.65 11.58 10.88
N GLU A 24 -18.53 11.31 11.85
CA GLU A 24 -19.57 12.23 12.35
C GLU A 24 -19.56 12.31 13.88
N ASP A 25 -18.42 11.95 14.49
CA ASP A 25 -18.29 11.80 15.94
C ASP A 25 -18.12 13.17 16.66
N GLY A 26 -18.04 14.28 15.92
CA GLY A 26 -17.89 15.64 16.44
C GLY A 26 -16.51 15.95 17.01
N VAL A 27 -15.51 15.10 16.72
CA VAL A 27 -14.14 15.19 17.25
C VAL A 27 -13.10 15.04 16.12
N PRO A 28 -11.86 15.55 16.32
CA PRO A 28 -10.80 15.40 15.32
C PRO A 28 -10.49 13.94 15.02
N VAL A 29 -10.21 13.65 13.74
CA VAL A 29 -9.75 12.34 13.27
C VAL A 29 -8.28 12.41 12.90
N GLU A 30 -7.49 11.45 13.34
CA GLU A 30 -6.05 11.42 13.13
C GLU A 30 -5.59 10.13 12.45
N THR A 31 -4.50 10.21 11.69
CA THR A 31 -3.72 9.03 11.29
C THR A 31 -2.35 9.10 11.93
N ILE A 32 -2.05 8.13 12.80
CA ILE A 32 -0.72 7.99 13.39
C ILE A 32 0.23 7.42 12.34
N VAL A 33 1.22 8.22 11.95
CA VAL A 33 2.31 7.78 11.06
C VAL A 33 3.25 6.87 11.85
N ASP A 34 3.64 7.30 13.06
CA ASP A 34 4.39 6.46 14.00
C ASP A 34 4.28 6.99 15.45
N ASN A 35 4.50 6.12 16.42
CA ASN A 35 4.62 6.45 17.83
C ASN A 35 5.70 5.58 18.46
N ARG A 36 6.89 6.17 18.66
CA ARG A 36 8.09 5.44 19.09
C ARG A 36 8.52 5.85 20.47
N ARG A 37 8.77 4.86 21.32
CA ARG A 37 9.44 5.06 22.61
C ARG A 37 10.92 5.33 22.36
N THR A 38 11.35 6.57 22.51
CA THR A 38 12.72 7.02 22.20
C THR A 38 13.06 8.30 22.95
N GLU A 39 14.36 8.51 23.16
CA GLU A 39 14.94 9.77 23.66
C GLU A 39 15.78 10.46 22.57
N THR A 40 15.84 9.88 21.36
CA THR A 40 16.63 10.38 20.23
C THR A 40 15.94 11.54 19.52
N SER A 41 16.72 12.26 18.70
CA SER A 41 16.24 13.45 18.00
C SER A 41 15.32 13.10 16.84
N LEU A 42 14.22 13.85 16.71
CA LEU A 42 13.35 13.83 15.54
C LEU A 42 13.64 15.06 14.67
N THR A 43 14.22 14.84 13.49
CA THR A 43 14.51 15.90 12.51
C THR A 43 13.43 15.90 11.43
N ARG A 44 13.05 17.08 10.95
CA ARG A 44 12.07 17.25 9.88
C ARG A 44 12.66 18.08 8.75
N GLY A 45 12.26 17.76 7.53
CA GLY A 45 12.48 18.59 6.35
C GLY A 45 11.21 18.67 5.51
N GLU A 46 11.34 19.19 4.29
CA GLU A 46 10.23 19.26 3.36
C GLU A 46 9.79 17.85 2.93
N ASN A 47 8.55 17.47 3.23
CA ASN A 47 7.97 16.16 2.91
C ASN A 47 8.65 14.95 3.56
N TRP A 48 9.49 15.13 4.59
CA TRP A 48 10.12 14.01 5.30
C TRP A 48 10.39 14.30 6.78
N ALA A 49 10.51 13.22 7.54
CA ALA A 49 11.01 13.22 8.90
C ALA A 49 11.98 12.06 9.11
N TYR A 50 12.91 12.21 10.04
CA TYR A 50 13.89 11.19 10.39
C TYR A 50 14.01 11.09 11.90
N LEU A 51 13.87 9.87 12.43
CA LEU A 51 14.09 9.58 13.84
C LEU A 51 15.41 8.84 14.01
N GLU A 52 16.36 9.49 14.67
CA GLU A 52 17.72 8.99 14.83
C GLU A 52 17.75 7.57 15.43
N GLY A 53 18.50 6.69 14.77
CA GLY A 53 18.64 5.28 15.14
C GLY A 53 17.41 4.40 14.87
N HIS A 54 16.34 4.93 14.26
CA HIS A 54 15.11 4.19 14.01
C HIS A 54 14.79 4.08 12.51
N GLY A 55 14.70 5.20 11.80
CA GLY A 55 14.38 5.20 10.38
C GLY A 55 13.76 6.51 9.88
N GLY A 56 13.46 6.51 8.60
CA GLY A 56 12.89 7.63 7.87
C GLY A 56 11.38 7.51 7.63
N TYR A 57 10.79 8.68 7.37
CA TYR A 57 9.40 8.83 6.97
C TYR A 57 9.36 9.79 5.78
N VAL A 58 8.77 9.38 4.66
CA VAL A 58 8.37 10.31 3.60
C VAL A 58 6.90 10.62 3.81
N VAL A 59 6.59 11.87 4.13
CA VAL A 59 5.27 12.33 4.51
C VAL A 59 5.01 13.67 3.82
N PRO A 60 4.49 13.64 2.58
CA PRO A 60 4.12 14.85 1.87
C PRO A 60 3.03 15.63 2.62
N GLY A 61 3.17 16.95 2.67
CA GLY A 61 2.22 17.84 3.36
C GLY A 61 2.54 18.07 4.84
N GLU A 62 1.53 18.54 5.59
CA GLU A 62 1.71 18.91 7.00
C GLU A 62 1.69 17.67 7.91
N VAL A 63 2.82 17.40 8.57
CA VAL A 63 2.93 16.38 9.63
C VAL A 63 3.03 17.04 11.00
N ARG A 64 2.17 16.63 11.92
CA ARG A 64 2.22 17.01 13.33
C ARG A 64 3.20 16.10 14.06
N THR A 65 3.97 16.67 14.98
CA THR A 65 4.95 15.90 15.77
C THR A 65 4.98 16.34 17.23
N LEU A 66 5.14 15.38 18.13
CA LEU A 66 5.26 15.63 19.57
C LEU A 66 6.36 14.73 20.16
N GLN A 67 7.34 15.35 20.80
CA GLN A 67 8.27 14.64 21.68
C GLN A 67 7.91 14.95 23.14
N GLU A 68 7.54 13.92 23.89
CA GLU A 68 7.09 14.09 25.28
C GLU A 68 7.52 12.92 26.18
N LYS A 69 7.60 13.19 27.48
CA LYS A 69 7.82 12.15 28.50
C LYS A 69 6.49 11.77 29.14
N ARG A 70 6.08 10.52 28.96
CA ARG A 70 4.84 9.96 29.51
C ARG A 70 5.13 9.20 30.79
N THR A 71 4.39 9.50 31.85
CA THR A 71 4.55 8.88 33.17
C THR A 71 3.25 8.20 33.62
N HIS A 72 3.33 6.93 34.00
CA HIS A 72 2.25 6.19 34.62
C HIS A 72 2.76 5.49 35.89
N GLY A 73 2.24 5.91 37.05
CA GLY A 73 2.79 5.49 38.34
C GLY A 73 4.26 5.91 38.47
N GLN A 74 5.14 4.94 38.74
CA GLN A 74 6.59 5.17 38.86
C GLN A 74 7.35 4.99 37.53
N VAL A 75 6.67 4.61 36.45
CA VAL A 75 7.31 4.36 35.15
C VAL A 75 7.18 5.60 34.28
N SER A 76 8.32 6.11 33.82
CA SER A 76 8.38 7.25 32.91
C SER A 76 9.19 6.90 31.67
N ARG A 77 8.67 7.20 30.48
CA ARG A 77 9.29 6.90 29.18
C ARG A 77 9.09 8.05 28.20
N SER A 78 10.11 8.34 27.40
CA SER A 78 10.05 9.34 26.35
C SER A 78 9.52 8.74 25.06
N TYR A 79 8.72 9.52 24.33
CA TYR A 79 8.11 9.13 23.07
C TYR A 79 8.27 10.24 22.02
N ALA A 80 8.43 9.84 20.77
CA ALA A 80 8.27 10.68 19.59
C ALA A 80 7.04 10.18 18.82
N THR A 81 6.06 11.06 18.61
CA THR A 81 4.82 10.77 17.88
C THR A 81 4.73 11.63 16.63
N LEU A 82 4.33 11.03 15.51
CA LEU A 82 4.06 11.69 14.23
C LEU A 82 2.65 11.35 13.78
N TRP A 83 1.85 12.35 13.40
CA TRP A 83 0.50 12.12 12.93
C TRP A 83 0.02 13.14 11.90
N LEU A 84 -1.01 12.75 11.18
CA LEU A 84 -1.76 13.58 10.24
C LEU A 84 -3.11 13.91 10.88
N ASP A 85 -3.48 15.18 10.84
CA ASP A 85 -4.75 15.68 11.35
C ASP A 85 -5.73 15.83 10.17
N HIS A 86 -6.84 15.11 10.21
CA HIS A 86 -7.90 15.15 9.18
C HIS A 86 -9.02 16.14 9.52
N GLY A 87 -8.89 16.87 10.63
CA GLY A 87 -9.90 17.77 11.15
C GLY A 87 -11.07 17.05 11.83
N VAL A 88 -12.07 17.84 12.23
CA VAL A 88 -13.33 17.36 12.81
C VAL A 88 -14.27 16.93 11.68
N ASP A 89 -14.91 15.78 11.85
CA ASP A 89 -15.91 15.22 10.92
C ASP A 89 -15.46 15.25 9.44
N PRO A 90 -14.31 14.63 9.11
CA PRO A 90 -13.92 14.52 7.71
C PRO A 90 -14.98 13.72 6.94
N THR A 91 -15.16 14.04 5.66
CA THR A 91 -16.19 13.40 4.81
C THR A 91 -15.60 12.45 3.77
N SER A 92 -14.33 12.63 3.40
CA SER A 92 -13.58 11.75 2.50
C SER A 92 -12.09 12.12 2.50
N ALA A 93 -11.50 12.28 3.68
CA ALA A 93 -10.08 12.59 3.79
C ALA A 93 -9.20 11.41 3.32
N GLY A 94 -7.93 11.69 3.05
CA GLY A 94 -6.97 10.70 2.60
C GLY A 94 -5.55 11.03 3.04
N TYR A 95 -4.68 10.04 2.99
CA TYR A 95 -3.26 10.22 3.26
C TYR A 95 -2.39 9.35 2.33
N PHE A 96 -1.14 9.77 2.20
CA PHE A 96 -0.03 8.99 1.68
C PHE A 96 1.18 9.23 2.60
N TYR A 97 1.88 8.17 2.98
CA TYR A 97 3.22 8.27 3.55
C TYR A 97 4.01 6.99 3.25
N MET A 98 5.34 7.08 3.33
CA MET A 98 6.23 5.93 3.27
C MET A 98 6.99 5.77 4.58
N LEU A 99 7.09 4.54 5.07
CA LEU A 99 8.00 4.17 6.14
C LEU A 99 9.30 3.65 5.52
N LEU A 100 10.44 4.12 6.01
CA LEU A 100 11.78 3.68 5.61
C LEU A 100 12.53 3.14 6.84
N PRO A 101 12.20 1.93 7.32
CA PRO A 101 12.80 1.38 8.52
C PRO A 101 14.32 1.26 8.38
N GLY A 102 15.07 1.77 9.36
CA GLY A 102 16.53 1.68 9.37
C GLY A 102 17.27 2.58 8.38
N ALA A 103 16.57 3.30 7.49
CA ALA A 103 17.21 4.24 6.57
C ALA A 103 17.94 5.38 7.30
N SER A 104 19.04 5.86 6.74
CA SER A 104 19.75 7.04 7.24
C SER A 104 18.98 8.33 6.98
N ALA A 105 19.43 9.44 7.59
CA ALA A 105 18.87 10.76 7.31
C ALA A 105 19.05 11.15 5.83
N GLU A 106 20.19 10.79 5.24
CA GLU A 106 20.52 11.05 3.83
C GLU A 106 19.67 10.20 2.88
N GLU A 107 19.50 8.91 3.17
CA GLU A 107 18.64 8.01 2.39
C GLU A 107 17.18 8.47 2.44
N THR A 108 16.72 8.92 3.62
CA THR A 108 15.37 9.47 3.80
C THR A 108 15.16 10.72 2.96
N GLN A 109 16.12 11.65 2.98
CA GLN A 109 16.09 12.87 2.17
C GLN A 109 16.09 12.55 0.66
N ALA A 110 16.95 11.61 0.24
CA ALA A 110 17.03 11.19 -1.15
C ALA A 110 15.71 10.56 -1.63
N ARG A 111 15.10 9.68 -0.82
CA ARG A 111 13.81 9.07 -1.16
C ARG A 111 12.68 10.10 -1.21
N ALA A 112 12.69 11.10 -0.33
CA ALA A 112 11.69 12.18 -0.34
C ALA A 112 11.81 13.09 -1.58
N ALA A 113 13.03 13.24 -2.12
CA ALA A 113 13.29 14.01 -3.33
C ALA A 113 13.01 13.22 -4.63
N ASP A 114 12.99 11.89 -4.59
CA ASP A 114 12.73 11.04 -5.75
C ASP A 114 11.21 10.83 -5.99
N LEU A 115 10.61 11.80 -6.68
CA LEU A 115 9.19 11.79 -7.01
C LEU A 115 8.78 10.69 -8.00
N ALA A 116 9.74 10.04 -8.68
CA ALA A 116 9.48 8.99 -9.67
C ALA A 116 9.59 7.58 -9.08
N TRP A 117 9.98 7.46 -7.80
CA TRP A 117 10.17 6.16 -7.17
C TRP A 117 8.86 5.38 -7.00
N VAL A 118 7.76 6.07 -6.68
CA VAL A 118 6.42 5.50 -6.56
C VAL A 118 5.39 6.30 -7.35
N ASP A 119 4.67 5.61 -8.23
CA ASP A 119 3.48 6.14 -8.88
C ASP A 119 2.25 5.71 -8.07
N VAL A 120 1.54 6.65 -7.46
CA VAL A 120 0.22 6.37 -6.86
C VAL A 120 -0.83 6.36 -7.97
N LEU A 121 -1.22 5.15 -8.40
CA LEU A 121 -2.14 4.94 -9.52
C LEU A 121 -3.60 5.20 -9.13
N ALA A 122 -3.94 4.95 -7.87
CA ALA A 122 -5.24 5.25 -7.29
C ALA A 122 -5.12 5.37 -5.76
N ASN A 123 -5.84 6.31 -5.16
CA ASN A 123 -6.05 6.36 -3.72
C ASN A 123 -7.47 6.87 -3.41
N THR A 124 -8.44 5.99 -3.56
CA THR A 124 -9.88 6.28 -3.35
C THR A 124 -10.49 5.26 -2.39
N ALA A 125 -11.72 5.52 -1.95
CA ALA A 125 -12.50 4.56 -1.16
C ALA A 125 -12.81 3.25 -1.93
N ARG A 126 -12.64 3.23 -3.26
CA ARG A 126 -12.94 2.07 -4.10
C ARG A 126 -11.69 1.29 -4.51
N GLN A 127 -10.58 1.99 -4.73
CA GLN A 127 -9.30 1.38 -5.15
C GLN A 127 -8.10 2.13 -4.57
N GLN A 128 -7.09 1.36 -4.15
CA GLN A 128 -5.78 1.87 -3.74
C GLN A 128 -4.70 1.09 -4.47
N ALA A 129 -3.85 1.78 -5.23
CA ALA A 129 -2.88 1.12 -6.08
C ALA A 129 -1.59 1.93 -6.25
N VAL A 130 -0.48 1.23 -6.35
CA VAL A 130 0.86 1.80 -6.55
C VAL A 130 1.61 1.05 -7.64
N ARG A 131 2.50 1.75 -8.34
CA ARG A 131 3.54 1.16 -9.19
C ARG A 131 4.91 1.60 -8.68
N ILE A 132 5.83 0.64 -8.58
CA ILE A 132 7.23 0.86 -8.21
C ILE A 132 8.09 0.43 -9.40
N PRO A 133 8.44 1.37 -10.31
CA PRO A 133 9.07 1.03 -11.59
C PRO A 133 10.39 0.26 -11.43
N SER A 134 11.22 0.65 -10.46
CA SER A 134 12.52 0.01 -10.18
C SER A 134 12.41 -1.47 -9.78
N LEU A 135 11.26 -1.87 -9.22
CA LEU A 135 11.00 -3.25 -8.78
C LEU A 135 10.11 -4.04 -9.75
N GLY A 136 9.64 -3.40 -10.83
CA GLY A 136 8.66 -3.99 -11.75
C GLY A 136 7.31 -4.30 -11.08
N ILE A 137 7.00 -3.65 -9.95
CA ILE A 137 5.80 -3.96 -9.15
C ILE A 137 4.65 -3.04 -9.55
N THR A 138 3.48 -3.62 -9.76
CA THR A 138 2.19 -2.93 -9.71
C THR A 138 1.28 -3.68 -8.75
N ALA A 139 0.82 -3.01 -7.69
CA ALA A 139 -0.01 -3.61 -6.66
C ALA A 139 -1.29 -2.79 -6.47
N ALA A 140 -2.41 -3.47 -6.24
CA ALA A 140 -3.71 -2.84 -6.08
C ALA A 140 -4.59 -3.61 -5.09
N ASN A 141 -5.22 -2.88 -4.18
CA ASN A 141 -6.35 -3.33 -3.39
C ASN A 141 -7.63 -2.74 -4.00
N PHE A 142 -8.55 -3.61 -4.38
CA PHE A 142 -9.86 -3.29 -4.90
C PHE A 142 -10.89 -3.51 -3.80
N TRP A 143 -11.51 -2.43 -3.32
CA TRP A 143 -12.67 -2.49 -2.41
C TRP A 143 -13.97 -2.68 -3.19
N ASN A 144 -13.95 -2.35 -4.48
CA ASN A 144 -14.98 -2.62 -5.47
C ASN A 144 -14.33 -3.06 -6.78
N GLU A 145 -15.13 -3.69 -7.66
CA GLU A 145 -14.78 -3.83 -9.07
C GLU A 145 -14.37 -2.49 -9.70
N GLY A 146 -13.48 -2.56 -10.68
CA GLY A 146 -13.00 -1.39 -11.39
C GLY A 146 -11.56 -1.52 -11.86
N THR A 147 -10.97 -0.38 -12.20
CA THR A 147 -9.63 -0.28 -12.79
C THR A 147 -8.77 0.67 -11.96
N ALA A 148 -7.53 0.26 -11.69
CA ALA A 148 -6.51 1.07 -11.03
C ALA A 148 -5.18 0.92 -11.80
N GLY A 149 -4.79 1.98 -12.52
CA GLY A 149 -3.70 1.92 -13.50
C GLY A 149 -3.92 0.79 -14.52
N PRO A 150 -2.94 -0.11 -14.74
CA PRO A 150 -3.06 -1.18 -15.73
C PRO A 150 -3.84 -2.41 -15.22
N LEU A 151 -4.35 -2.41 -13.98
CA LEU A 151 -5.05 -3.55 -13.40
C LEU A 151 -6.56 -3.30 -13.38
N THR A 152 -7.34 -4.29 -13.78
CA THR A 152 -8.81 -4.29 -13.65
C THR A 152 -9.25 -5.55 -12.93
N ALA A 153 -10.16 -5.43 -11.97
CA ALA A 153 -10.75 -6.54 -11.23
C ALA A 153 -12.27 -6.50 -11.32
N SER A 154 -12.90 -7.66 -11.44
CA SER A 154 -14.35 -7.81 -11.51
C SER A 154 -15.06 -7.79 -10.15
N ALA A 155 -14.30 -7.84 -9.05
CA ALA A 155 -14.81 -7.89 -7.68
C ALA A 155 -13.74 -7.43 -6.68
N PRO A 156 -14.09 -7.21 -5.39
CA PRO A 156 -13.12 -6.81 -4.37
C PRO A 156 -12.05 -7.87 -4.13
N CYS A 157 -10.78 -7.50 -4.29
CA CYS A 157 -9.64 -8.42 -4.19
C CYS A 157 -8.33 -7.65 -3.96
N ALA A 158 -7.25 -8.36 -3.68
CA ALA A 158 -5.90 -7.82 -3.75
C ALA A 158 -5.15 -8.42 -4.95
N VAL A 159 -4.41 -7.60 -5.68
CA VAL A 159 -3.64 -8.00 -6.85
C VAL A 159 -2.21 -7.47 -6.75
N LEU A 160 -1.23 -8.35 -6.99
CA LEU A 160 0.18 -8.00 -7.15
C LEU A 160 0.67 -8.53 -8.49
N ALA A 161 1.01 -7.64 -9.41
CA ALA A 161 1.71 -7.96 -10.65
C ALA A 161 3.18 -7.56 -10.51
N ARG A 162 4.10 -8.47 -10.83
CA ARG A 162 5.54 -8.22 -10.78
C ARG A 162 6.20 -8.66 -12.08
N GLU A 163 6.84 -7.71 -12.76
CA GLU A 163 7.74 -7.96 -13.87
C GLU A 163 9.12 -8.35 -13.32
N ASN A 164 9.66 -9.48 -13.78
CA ASN A 164 10.96 -9.99 -13.35
C ASN A 164 12.07 -9.62 -14.36
N PRO A 165 13.33 -9.48 -13.91
CA PRO A 165 14.45 -9.17 -14.81
C PRO A 165 14.73 -10.20 -15.91
N ASP A 166 14.26 -11.43 -15.75
CA ASP A 166 14.43 -12.52 -16.72
C ASP A 166 13.40 -12.52 -17.87
N GLY A 167 12.54 -11.49 -17.93
CA GLY A 167 11.49 -11.36 -18.93
C GLY A 167 10.21 -12.13 -18.58
N THR A 168 10.15 -12.80 -17.43
CA THR A 168 8.90 -13.35 -16.90
C THR A 168 8.14 -12.31 -16.08
N ALA A 169 6.87 -12.60 -15.77
CA ALA A 169 6.12 -11.85 -14.77
C ALA A 169 5.24 -12.79 -13.95
N THR A 170 4.91 -12.39 -12.73
CA THR A 170 3.94 -13.07 -11.88
C THR A 170 2.73 -12.17 -11.63
N VAL A 171 1.54 -12.78 -11.60
CA VAL A 171 0.32 -12.14 -11.12
C VAL A 171 -0.20 -12.98 -9.96
N SER A 172 -0.21 -12.39 -8.77
CA SER A 172 -0.80 -12.97 -7.57
C SER A 172 -2.10 -12.26 -7.24
N VAL A 173 -3.15 -13.03 -6.95
CA VAL A 173 -4.46 -12.51 -6.52
C VAL A 173 -4.87 -13.15 -5.21
N SER A 174 -5.56 -12.42 -4.35
CA SER A 174 -6.24 -13.00 -3.18
C SER A 174 -7.64 -12.42 -3.01
N ASP A 175 -8.48 -13.19 -2.33
CA ASP A 175 -9.79 -12.75 -1.82
C ASP A 175 -9.69 -12.55 -0.30
N PRO A 176 -9.46 -11.32 0.20
CA PRO A 176 -9.44 -11.04 1.63
C PRO A 176 -10.78 -11.27 2.33
N ARG A 177 -11.91 -11.17 1.62
CA ARG A 177 -13.26 -11.31 2.19
C ARG A 177 -13.70 -12.77 2.31
N ARG A 178 -13.09 -13.66 1.52
CA ARG A 178 -13.32 -15.13 1.52
C ARG A 178 -14.74 -15.48 1.10
N ASP A 179 -15.27 -14.76 0.13
CA ASP A 179 -16.65 -14.87 -0.35
C ASP A 179 -16.77 -14.93 -1.88
N LEU A 180 -15.65 -14.88 -2.62
CA LEU A 180 -15.67 -14.92 -4.08
C LEU A 180 -15.73 -16.35 -4.60
N THR A 181 -16.80 -16.66 -5.34
CA THR A 181 -16.93 -17.91 -6.10
C THR A 181 -16.33 -17.81 -7.50
N GLU A 182 -16.04 -16.60 -7.97
CA GLU A 182 -15.35 -16.31 -9.22
C GLU A 182 -14.66 -14.93 -9.12
N LEU A 183 -13.51 -14.79 -9.78
CA LEU A 183 -12.82 -13.51 -9.94
C LEU A 183 -12.19 -13.43 -11.33
N THR A 184 -12.38 -12.31 -12.03
CA THR A 184 -11.63 -11.98 -13.24
C THR A 184 -10.69 -10.81 -12.96
N VAL A 185 -9.41 -11.00 -13.29
CA VAL A 185 -8.39 -9.95 -13.26
C VAL A 185 -7.82 -9.76 -14.66
N THR A 186 -7.78 -8.51 -15.12
CA THR A 186 -7.13 -8.12 -16.37
C THR A 186 -5.92 -7.25 -16.07
N TRP A 187 -4.78 -7.59 -16.66
CA TRP A 187 -3.59 -6.76 -16.69
C TRP A 187 -3.39 -6.22 -18.11
N HIS A 188 -3.56 -4.91 -18.27
CA HIS A 188 -3.53 -4.17 -19.53
C HIS A 188 -2.11 -3.98 -20.06
N ARG A 189 -1.44 -5.08 -20.36
CA ARG A 189 -0.14 -5.11 -21.04
C ARG A 189 0.02 -6.34 -21.94
N PRO A 190 0.87 -6.27 -22.97
CA PRO A 190 1.21 -7.43 -23.77
C PRO A 190 1.79 -8.57 -22.91
N THR A 191 1.35 -9.79 -23.19
CA THR A 191 1.85 -11.03 -22.58
C THR A 191 1.84 -12.14 -23.62
N THR A 192 2.83 -13.02 -23.59
CA THR A 192 3.01 -14.01 -24.65
C THR A 192 2.43 -15.37 -24.27
N LYS A 193 2.77 -15.90 -23.08
CA LYS A 193 2.41 -17.28 -22.70
C LYS A 193 2.27 -17.45 -21.20
N ILE A 194 1.36 -18.35 -20.79
CA ILE A 194 1.31 -18.87 -19.42
C ILE A 194 2.42 -19.90 -19.23
N LEU A 195 3.34 -19.65 -18.30
CA LEU A 195 4.45 -20.54 -17.97
C LEU A 195 4.06 -21.50 -16.84
N GLN A 196 3.37 -20.99 -15.83
CA GLN A 196 2.87 -21.77 -14.69
C GLN A 196 1.49 -21.24 -14.29
N SER A 197 0.52 -22.13 -14.16
CA SER A 197 -0.83 -21.82 -13.71
C SER A 197 -1.12 -22.41 -12.33
N HIS A 198 -2.30 -22.11 -11.80
CA HIS A 198 -2.84 -22.70 -10.58
C HIS A 198 -4.13 -23.47 -10.87
N PRO A 199 -4.45 -24.57 -10.16
CA PRO A 199 -5.68 -25.36 -10.41
C PRO A 199 -7.00 -24.58 -10.33
N LEU A 200 -7.01 -23.44 -9.63
CA LEU A 200 -8.18 -22.56 -9.53
C LEU A 200 -8.33 -21.60 -10.72
N VAL A 201 -7.36 -21.55 -11.64
CA VAL A 201 -7.48 -20.73 -12.85
C VAL A 201 -8.33 -21.47 -13.86
N THR A 202 -9.55 -20.97 -14.08
CA THR A 202 -10.54 -21.55 -15.01
C THR A 202 -10.34 -21.04 -16.44
N ASN A 203 -9.82 -19.83 -16.61
CA ASN A 203 -9.44 -19.29 -17.91
C ASN A 203 -8.19 -18.41 -17.80
N ALA A 204 -7.31 -18.50 -18.80
CA ALA A 204 -6.12 -17.67 -18.91
C ALA A 204 -5.86 -17.31 -20.38
N THR A 205 -5.96 -16.02 -20.71
CA THR A 205 -5.84 -15.52 -22.08
C THR A 205 -4.73 -14.47 -22.15
N PRO A 206 -3.50 -14.85 -22.56
CA PRO A 206 -2.46 -13.89 -22.91
C PRO A 206 -2.75 -13.24 -24.27
N GLY A 207 -2.02 -12.18 -24.60
CA GLY A 207 -2.21 -11.41 -25.84
C GLY A 207 -1.83 -9.95 -25.64
N ARG A 208 -2.61 -9.02 -26.21
CA ARG A 208 -2.42 -7.57 -26.02
C ARG A 208 -2.66 -7.12 -24.57
N GLN A 209 -3.42 -7.92 -23.82
CA GLN A 209 -3.65 -7.84 -22.39
C GLN A 209 -3.68 -9.28 -21.85
N LEU A 210 -3.39 -9.46 -20.56
CA LEU A 210 -3.60 -10.73 -19.88
C LEU A 210 -4.96 -10.71 -19.18
N THR A 211 -5.81 -11.69 -19.45
CA THR A 211 -7.04 -11.93 -18.67
C THR A 211 -6.94 -13.26 -17.94
N LEU A 212 -7.10 -13.24 -16.61
CA LEU A 212 -7.14 -14.42 -15.76
C LEU A 212 -8.52 -14.51 -15.11
N THR A 213 -9.17 -15.67 -15.19
CA THR A 213 -10.38 -15.99 -14.44
C THR A 213 -10.07 -17.10 -13.45
N PHE A 214 -10.43 -16.87 -12.21
CA PHE A 214 -10.27 -17.77 -11.08
C PHE A 214 -11.66 -18.28 -10.69
N GLY A 215 -11.77 -19.58 -10.43
CA GLY A 215 -12.97 -20.19 -9.86
C GLY A 215 -13.13 -19.87 -8.38
N ASP A 216 -13.68 -20.81 -7.62
CA ASP A 216 -14.04 -20.57 -6.21
C ASP A 216 -12.82 -20.30 -5.30
N LEU A 217 -12.76 -19.07 -4.80
CA LEU A 217 -11.73 -18.57 -3.89
C LEU A 217 -12.18 -18.56 -2.42
N SER A 218 -13.47 -18.77 -2.14
CA SER A 218 -14.04 -18.64 -0.79
C SER A 218 -13.41 -19.61 0.24
N HIS A 219 -12.91 -20.75 -0.24
CA HIS A 219 -12.25 -21.78 0.56
C HIS A 219 -10.72 -21.62 0.65
N GLN A 220 -10.15 -20.55 0.09
CA GLN A 220 -8.69 -20.32 0.12
C GLN A 220 -8.21 -19.60 1.38
N HIS A 221 -9.12 -19.22 2.28
CA HIS A 221 -8.83 -18.53 3.54
C HIS A 221 -8.01 -17.23 3.37
N GLY A 222 -8.11 -16.57 2.21
CA GLY A 222 -7.34 -15.37 1.87
C GLY A 222 -5.93 -15.63 1.33
N THR A 223 -5.61 -16.88 1.00
CA THR A 223 -4.33 -17.24 0.38
C THR A 223 -4.20 -16.63 -1.01
N SER A 224 -2.98 -16.22 -1.37
CA SER A 224 -2.69 -15.72 -2.71
C SER A 224 -2.54 -16.86 -3.71
N ILE A 225 -3.19 -16.71 -4.86
CA ILE A 225 -3.08 -17.57 -6.03
C ILE A 225 -2.18 -16.90 -7.05
N THR A 226 -1.11 -17.57 -7.49
CA THR A 226 -0.10 -16.99 -8.38
C THR A 226 -0.07 -17.69 -9.73
N VAL A 227 0.02 -16.89 -10.79
CA VAL A 227 0.26 -17.32 -12.17
C VAL A 227 1.56 -16.71 -12.67
N THR A 228 2.40 -17.51 -13.30
CA THR A 228 3.64 -17.06 -13.95
C THR A 228 3.46 -17.04 -15.45
N ILE A 229 3.90 -15.95 -16.07
CA ILE A 229 3.76 -15.69 -17.50
C ILE A 229 5.09 -15.22 -18.09
N SER A 230 5.25 -15.33 -19.41
CA SER A 230 6.28 -14.61 -20.15
C SER A 230 5.73 -13.27 -20.65
N ALA A 231 6.54 -12.21 -20.53
CA ALA A 231 6.25 -10.94 -21.18
C ALA A 231 6.26 -11.09 -22.71
#